data_AF-A0A1W9P495-F1
#
_entry.id   AF-A0A1W9P495-F1
#
_cell.length_a   1.000
_cell.length_b   1.000
_cell.length_c   1.000
_cell.angle_alpha   90.00
_cell.angle_beta   90.00
_cell.angle_gamma   90.00
#
_symmetry.space_group_name_H-M   'P 1'
#
loop_
_entity.id
_entity.type
_entity.pdbx_description
1 polymer ?
#
loop_
_entity_poly.entity_id
_entity_poly.type
_entity_poly.pdbx_seq_one_letter_code
_entity_poly.pdbx_strand_id
1 'polypeptide(L)'
;MKKLSVVFSTTIALLLLVSFSFAQGPQLWKDKELIKQIGLSEKQVNTIRDLSISTMKKMVKIQADIKLKKIDLQEIMDSDKPDEGKAEGLIRQIMKLETDMRIAKTKQMIVIKKTLTPEQMDKLEQFKKEHRMMKRGKRRMTFKKHPMGPGGEPPPERPGRP
;
A
#
# COMPACT_ATOMS: atom_id res chain seq x y z
N MET A 1 -9.80 -7.74 -40.36
CA MET A 1 -9.83 -8.24 -38.96
C MET A 1 -8.43 -8.22 -38.31
N LYS A 2 -7.81 -7.04 -38.10
CA LYS A 2 -6.49 -6.92 -37.45
C LYS A 2 -6.35 -5.74 -36.47
N LYS A 3 -7.41 -4.94 -36.26
CA LYS A 3 -7.37 -3.74 -35.39
C LYS A 3 -8.00 -3.94 -34.00
N LEU A 4 -8.70 -5.05 -33.76
CA LEU A 4 -9.33 -5.33 -32.45
C LEU A 4 -8.35 -5.87 -31.40
N SER A 5 -7.23 -6.48 -31.79
CA SER A 5 -6.29 -7.10 -30.84
C SER A 5 -5.42 -6.08 -30.08
N VAL A 6 -5.25 -4.86 -30.61
CA VAL A 6 -4.35 -3.85 -30.02
C VAL A 6 -5.00 -3.13 -28.84
N VAL A 7 -6.34 -3.03 -28.80
CA VAL A 7 -7.06 -2.39 -27.69
C VAL A 7 -7.12 -3.28 -26.45
N PHE A 8 -7.06 -4.61 -26.61
CA PHE A 8 -7.00 -5.56 -25.49
C PHE A 8 -5.66 -5.52 -24.75
N SER A 9 -4.58 -5.04 -25.38
CA SER A 9 -3.25 -4.96 -24.77
C SER A 9 -3.07 -3.74 -23.84
N THR A 10 -3.87 -2.69 -23.99
CA THR A 10 -3.71 -1.47 -23.17
C THR A 10 -4.45 -1.54 -21.83
N THR A 11 -5.52 -2.32 -21.71
CA THR A 11 -6.21 -2.56 -20.43
C THR A 11 -5.43 -3.53 -19.52
N ILE A 12 -4.67 -4.45 -20.10
CA ILE A 12 -3.82 -5.40 -19.36
C ILE A 12 -2.64 -4.70 -18.65
N ALA A 13 -2.17 -3.56 -19.16
CA ALA A 13 -1.03 -2.85 -18.57
C ALA A 13 -1.35 -2.08 -17.27
N LEU A 14 -2.63 -1.80 -16.97
CA LEU A 14 -3.00 -1.09 -15.73
C LEU A 14 -3.32 -2.03 -14.55
N LEU A 15 -3.56 -3.31 -14.80
CA LEU A 15 -3.91 -4.29 -13.77
C LEU A 15 -2.71 -5.07 -13.19
N LEU A 16 -1.51 -4.90 -13.75
CA LEU A 16 -0.27 -5.54 -13.28
C LEU A 16 0.55 -4.70 -12.29
N LEU A 17 0.09 -3.51 -11.88
CA LEU A 17 0.73 -2.68 -10.85
C LEU A 17 0.37 -3.07 -9.40
N VAL A 18 -0.07 -4.31 -9.14
CA VAL A 18 -0.31 -4.80 -7.77
C VAL A 18 0.61 -5.96 -7.37
N SER A 19 1.45 -6.48 -8.28
CA SER A 19 2.23 -7.68 -7.99
C SER A 19 3.58 -7.44 -7.31
N PHE A 20 4.08 -6.22 -7.15
CA PHE A 20 5.37 -6.01 -6.49
C PHE A 20 5.45 -4.68 -5.72
N SER A 21 4.63 -4.55 -4.70
CA SER A 21 4.94 -3.67 -3.58
C SER A 21 4.46 -4.34 -2.32
N PHE A 22 5.40 -5.03 -1.68
CA PHE A 22 5.36 -5.29 -0.25
C PHE A 22 5.18 -3.95 0.47
N ALA A 23 3.95 -3.44 0.56
CA ALA A 23 3.58 -2.53 1.62
C ALA A 23 3.33 -3.36 2.88
N GLN A 24 4.34 -4.14 3.27
CA GLN A 24 4.62 -4.32 4.69
C GLN A 24 4.78 -2.89 5.20
N GLY A 25 3.80 -2.41 5.95
CA GLY A 25 3.98 -1.17 6.71
C GLY A 25 5.30 -1.26 7.48
N PRO A 26 5.99 -0.13 7.71
CA PRO A 26 7.29 -0.14 8.36
C PRO A 26 7.22 -1.02 9.62
N GLN A 27 8.03 -2.06 9.66
CA GLN A 27 8.04 -3.02 10.75
C GLN A 27 8.78 -2.34 11.91
N LEU A 28 8.07 -1.47 12.64
CA LEU A 28 8.63 -0.63 13.71
C LEU A 28 9.45 -1.46 14.71
N TRP A 29 9.04 -2.70 14.97
CA TRP A 29 9.72 -3.62 15.90
C TRP A 29 10.99 -4.27 15.35
N LYS A 30 11.29 -4.15 14.05
CA LYS A 30 12.54 -4.67 13.45
C LYS A 30 13.66 -3.64 13.42
N ASP A 31 13.32 -2.36 13.50
CA ASP A 31 14.29 -1.28 13.52
C ASP A 31 14.75 -1.04 14.97
N LYS A 32 15.86 -1.70 15.33
CA LYS A 32 16.44 -1.61 16.68
C LYS A 32 16.87 -0.19 17.04
N GLU A 33 17.28 0.60 16.04
CA GLU A 33 17.71 1.97 16.25
C GLU A 33 16.50 2.86 16.54
N LEU A 34 15.42 2.70 15.78
CA LEU A 34 14.17 3.39 16.02
C LEU A 34 13.54 3.05 17.38
N ILE A 35 13.56 1.77 17.77
CA ILE A 35 13.09 1.31 19.08
C ILE A 35 13.82 2.04 20.21
N LYS A 36 15.16 2.14 20.11
CA LYS A 36 15.99 2.85 21.09
C LYS A 36 15.72 4.35 21.10
N GLN A 37 15.67 4.98 19.94
CA GLN A 37 15.44 6.43 19.82
C GLN A 37 14.06 6.85 20.36
N ILE A 38 13.02 6.06 20.12
CA ILE A 38 11.69 6.30 20.68
C ILE A 38 11.64 5.93 22.17
N GLY A 39 12.45 4.98 22.61
CA GLY A 39 12.48 4.50 23.99
C GLY A 39 11.35 3.51 24.28
N LEU A 40 11.07 2.58 23.36
CA LEU A 40 10.05 1.56 23.57
C LEU A 40 10.52 0.49 24.56
N SER A 41 9.67 0.14 25.52
CA SER A 41 9.91 -1.01 26.41
C SER A 41 9.77 -2.33 25.66
N GLU A 42 10.40 -3.38 26.19
CA GLU A 42 10.29 -4.74 25.63
C GLU A 42 8.83 -5.23 25.54
N LYS A 43 8.01 -4.92 26.55
CA LYS A 43 6.56 -5.22 26.55
C LYS A 43 5.82 -4.53 25.41
N GLN A 44 6.12 -3.26 25.13
CA GLN A 44 5.54 -2.52 24.01
C GLN A 44 6.00 -3.11 22.67
N VAL A 45 7.28 -3.45 22.54
CA VAL A 45 7.84 -4.06 21.32
C VAL A 45 7.17 -5.41 21.02
N ASN A 46 7.01 -6.28 22.02
CA ASN A 46 6.36 -7.58 21.86
C ASN A 46 4.89 -7.43 21.45
N THR A 47 4.15 -6.54 22.13
CA THR A 47 2.75 -6.24 21.77
C THR A 47 2.62 -5.77 20.32
N ILE A 48 3.47 -4.83 19.89
CA ILE A 48 3.46 -4.30 18.52
C ILE A 48 3.84 -5.39 17.51
N ARG A 49 4.81 -6.25 17.84
CA ARG A 49 5.24 -7.37 17.01
C ARG A 49 4.10 -8.35 16.76
N ASP A 50 3.45 -8.83 17.81
CA ASP A 50 2.42 -9.87 17.72
C ASP A 50 1.17 -9.37 16.98
N LEU A 51 0.75 -8.15 17.28
CA LEU A 51 -0.32 -7.47 16.55
C LEU A 51 0.03 -7.36 15.06
N SER A 52 1.28 -7.05 14.74
CA SER A 52 1.69 -6.87 13.35
C SER A 52 1.84 -8.19 12.60
N ILE A 53 2.32 -9.26 13.25
CA ILE A 53 2.37 -10.61 12.68
C ILE A 53 0.96 -11.12 12.41
N SER A 54 0.04 -10.99 13.36
CA SER A 54 -1.36 -11.40 13.18
C SER A 54 -2.03 -10.62 12.03
N THR A 55 -1.78 -9.31 11.95
CA THR A 55 -2.29 -8.50 10.84
C THR A 55 -1.68 -8.92 9.50
N MET A 56 -0.36 -9.17 9.43
CA MET A 56 0.29 -9.67 8.21
C MET A 56 -0.31 -11.00 7.73
N LYS A 57 -0.54 -11.97 8.62
CA LYS A 57 -1.21 -13.24 8.29
C LYS A 57 -2.60 -12.98 7.70
N LYS A 58 -3.39 -12.10 8.32
CA LYS A 58 -4.72 -11.72 7.83
C LYS A 58 -4.65 -11.05 6.44
N MET A 59 -3.67 -10.18 6.20
CA MET A 59 -3.48 -9.52 4.90
C MET A 59 -3.20 -10.53 3.80
N VAL A 60 -2.32 -11.51 4.04
CA VAL A 60 -2.00 -12.55 3.07
C VAL A 60 -3.25 -13.33 2.67
N LYS A 61 -4.08 -13.72 3.66
CA LYS A 61 -5.34 -14.42 3.40
C LYS A 61 -6.30 -13.58 2.55
N ILE A 62 -6.56 -12.33 2.95
CA ILE A 62 -7.46 -11.44 2.19
C ILE A 62 -6.97 -11.22 0.77
N GLN A 63 -5.65 -11.09 0.57
CA GLN A 63 -5.07 -10.94 -0.76
C GLN A 63 -5.25 -12.20 -1.62
N ALA A 64 -5.09 -13.39 -1.03
CA ALA A 64 -5.38 -14.64 -1.72
C ALA A 64 -6.86 -14.70 -2.14
N ASP A 65 -7.77 -14.36 -1.23
CA ASP A 65 -9.22 -14.35 -1.51
C ASP A 65 -9.57 -13.36 -2.64
N ILE A 66 -8.97 -12.16 -2.64
CA ILE A 66 -9.15 -11.18 -3.73
C ILE A 66 -8.64 -11.75 -5.06
N LYS A 67 -7.48 -12.42 -5.07
CA LYS A 67 -6.92 -12.99 -6.30
C LYS A 67 -7.83 -14.08 -6.87
N LEU A 68 -8.33 -14.98 -6.02
CA LEU A 68 -9.28 -16.02 -6.44
C LEU A 68 -10.52 -15.39 -7.06
N LYS A 69 -11.14 -14.41 -6.39
CA LYS A 69 -12.34 -13.74 -6.92
C LYS A 69 -12.11 -12.97 -8.21
N LYS A 70 -10.91 -12.45 -8.43
CA LYS A 70 -10.53 -11.83 -9.70
C LYS A 70 -10.40 -12.85 -10.82
N ILE A 71 -9.91 -14.06 -10.53
CA ILE A 71 -9.89 -15.17 -11.49
C ILE A 71 -11.32 -15.60 -11.80
N ASP A 72 -12.17 -15.78 -10.79
CA ASP A 72 -13.59 -16.12 -10.99
C ASP A 72 -14.31 -15.05 -11.85
N LEU A 73 -14.00 -13.77 -11.62
CA LEU A 73 -14.57 -12.67 -12.40
C LEU A 73 -14.08 -12.72 -13.84
N GLN A 74 -12.79 -13.00 -14.04
CA GLN A 74 -12.22 -13.15 -15.38
C GLN A 74 -12.91 -14.27 -16.16
N GLU A 75 -13.15 -15.43 -15.52
CA GLU A 75 -13.86 -16.56 -16.15
C GLU A 75 -15.28 -16.18 -16.61
N ILE A 76 -16.02 -15.42 -15.80
CA ILE A 76 -17.37 -14.94 -16.21
C ILE A 76 -17.27 -14.01 -17.43
N MET A 77 -16.31 -13.10 -17.41
CA MET A 77 -16.12 -12.12 -18.47
C MET A 77 -15.64 -12.75 -19.79
N ASP A 78 -14.91 -13.87 -19.73
CA ASP A 78 -14.40 -14.60 -20.89
C ASP A 78 -15.45 -15.57 -21.48
N SER A 79 -16.60 -15.76 -20.82
CA SER A 79 -17.67 -16.63 -21.34
C SER A 79 -18.41 -16.01 -22.54
N ASP A 80 -18.96 -16.84 -23.42
CA ASP A 80 -19.72 -16.39 -24.61
C ASP A 80 -20.94 -15.52 -24.26
N LYS A 81 -21.50 -15.71 -23.05
CA LYS A 81 -22.64 -14.95 -22.52
C LYS A 81 -22.38 -14.62 -21.04
N PRO A 82 -21.66 -13.52 -20.75
CA PRO A 82 -21.35 -13.12 -19.38
C PRO A 82 -22.62 -12.88 -18.56
N ASP A 83 -22.66 -13.43 -17.35
CA ASP A 83 -23.73 -13.22 -16.38
C ASP A 83 -23.43 -11.94 -15.57
N GLU A 84 -24.16 -10.86 -15.87
CA GLU A 84 -23.99 -9.56 -15.22
C GLU A 84 -24.19 -9.65 -13.69
N GLY A 85 -25.18 -10.42 -13.22
CA GLY A 85 -25.49 -10.53 -11.80
C GLY A 85 -24.37 -11.24 -11.02
N LYS A 86 -23.76 -12.28 -11.61
CA LYS A 86 -22.60 -12.94 -11.01
C LYS A 86 -21.36 -12.05 -11.04
N ALA A 87 -21.12 -11.33 -12.14
CA ALA A 87 -20.01 -10.39 -12.24
C ALA A 87 -20.12 -9.27 -11.18
N GLU A 88 -21.29 -8.64 -11.05
CA GLU A 88 -21.56 -7.64 -10.02
C GLU A 88 -21.34 -8.20 -8.60
N GLY A 89 -21.82 -9.42 -8.35
CA GLY A 89 -21.61 -10.11 -7.08
C GLY A 89 -20.14 -10.27 -6.72
N LEU A 90 -19.30 -10.71 -7.67
CA LEU A 90 -17.85 -10.86 -7.44
C LEU A 90 -17.17 -9.51 -7.22
N ILE A 91 -17.54 -8.48 -7.99
CA ILE A 91 -17.00 -7.12 -7.81
C ILE A 91 -17.31 -6.61 -6.39
N ARG A 92 -18.56 -6.74 -5.91
CA ARG A 92 -18.95 -6.35 -4.55
C ARG A 92 -18.16 -7.11 -3.49
N GLN A 93 -17.93 -8.41 -3.70
CA GLN A 93 -17.12 -9.23 -2.78
C GLN A 93 -15.65 -8.78 -2.76
N ILE A 94 -15.06 -8.47 -3.91
CA ILE A 94 -13.69 -7.92 -4.00
C ILE A 94 -13.61 -6.60 -3.23
N MET A 95 -14.54 -5.67 -3.47
CA MET A 95 -14.57 -4.37 -2.80
C MET A 95 -14.74 -4.49 -1.28
N LYS A 96 -15.54 -5.47 -0.82
CA LYS A 96 -15.67 -5.79 0.60
C LYS A 96 -14.34 -6.27 1.20
N LEU A 97 -13.65 -7.19 0.54
CA LEU A 97 -12.34 -7.69 0.99
C LEU A 97 -11.29 -6.57 1.04
N GLU A 98 -11.27 -5.68 0.05
CA GLU A 98 -10.39 -4.50 0.07
C GLU A 98 -10.71 -3.54 1.21
N THR A 99 -11.99 -3.36 1.51
CA THR A 99 -12.46 -2.55 2.65
C THR A 99 -12.01 -3.18 3.96
N ASP A 100 -12.21 -4.49 4.14
CA ASP A 100 -11.77 -5.23 5.33
C ASP A 100 -10.25 -5.15 5.52
N MET A 101 -9.50 -5.18 4.41
CA MET A 101 -8.05 -4.98 4.41
C MET A 101 -7.67 -3.60 4.97
N ARG A 102 -8.33 -2.54 4.48
CA ARG A 102 -8.09 -1.15 4.95
C ARG A 102 -8.48 -0.99 6.41
N ILE A 103 -9.62 -1.53 6.83
CA ILE A 103 -10.08 -1.49 8.22
C ILE A 103 -9.06 -2.18 9.14
N ALA A 104 -8.59 -3.36 8.78
CA ALA A 104 -7.62 -4.09 9.59
C ALA A 104 -6.29 -3.33 9.74
N LYS A 105 -5.78 -2.71 8.67
CA LYS A 105 -4.59 -1.83 8.74
C LYS A 105 -4.83 -0.61 9.64
N THR A 106 -5.99 0.04 9.52
CA THR A 106 -6.35 1.18 10.36
C THR A 106 -6.45 0.79 11.83
N LYS A 107 -7.11 -0.34 12.14
CA LYS A 107 -7.18 -0.88 13.50
C LYS A 107 -5.79 -1.16 14.07
N GLN A 108 -4.91 -1.78 13.29
CA GLN A 108 -3.52 -2.00 13.69
C GLN A 108 -2.82 -0.68 14.05
N MET A 109 -2.92 0.34 13.18
CA MET A 109 -2.33 1.66 13.45
C MET A 109 -2.89 2.30 14.72
N ILE A 110 -4.19 2.22 14.96
CA ILE A 110 -4.84 2.76 16.16
C ILE A 110 -4.30 2.05 17.41
N VAL A 111 -4.19 0.72 17.41
CA VAL A 111 -3.70 -0.03 18.56
C VAL A 111 -2.23 0.26 18.84
N ILE A 112 -1.39 0.34 17.79
CA ILE A 112 0.01 0.77 17.95
C ILE A 112 0.05 2.16 18.58
N LYS A 113 -0.75 3.11 18.09
CA LYS A 113 -0.81 4.47 18.66
C LYS A 113 -1.19 4.47 20.14
N LYS A 114 -2.17 3.64 20.54
CA LYS A 114 -2.60 3.47 21.93
C LYS A 114 -1.55 2.79 22.83
N THR A 115 -0.59 2.07 22.24
CA THR A 115 0.49 1.40 22.98
C THR A 115 1.62 2.36 23.33
N LEU A 116 1.72 3.50 22.64
CA LEU A 116 2.75 4.51 22.85
C LEU A 116 2.29 5.57 23.85
N THR A 117 3.22 6.11 24.64
CA THR A 117 2.98 7.33 25.42
C THR A 117 2.93 8.56 24.48
N PRO A 118 2.36 9.70 24.92
CA PRO A 118 2.39 10.94 24.14
C PRO A 118 3.82 11.34 23.71
N GLU A 119 4.79 11.27 24.62
CA GLU A 119 6.19 11.58 24.31
C GLU A 119 6.81 10.64 23.26
N GLN A 120 6.50 9.34 23.34
CA GLN A 120 6.94 8.36 22.35
C GLN A 120 6.28 8.59 20.98
N MET A 121 5.03 9.08 20.97
CA MET A 121 4.33 9.45 19.75
C MET A 121 5.02 10.63 19.06
N ASP A 122 5.34 11.68 19.81
CA ASP A 122 5.98 12.88 19.28
C ASP A 122 7.34 12.55 18.67
N LYS A 123 8.15 11.73 19.36
CA LYS A 123 9.42 11.21 18.83
C LYS A 123 9.22 10.43 17.53
N LEU A 124 8.21 9.57 17.47
CA LEU A 124 7.89 8.81 16.26
C LEU A 124 7.45 9.72 15.11
N GLU A 125 6.68 10.78 15.38
CA GLU A 125 6.24 11.74 14.37
C GLU A 125 7.40 12.59 13.84
N GLN A 126 8.28 13.04 14.72
CA GLN A 126 9.50 13.76 14.34
C GLN A 126 10.41 12.89 13.46
N PHE A 127 10.67 11.65 13.87
CA PHE A 127 11.46 10.69 13.08
C PHE A 127 10.86 10.49 11.68
N LYS A 128 9.53 10.35 11.58
CA LYS A 128 8.83 10.24 10.29
C LYS A 128 8.97 11.50 9.44
N LYS A 129 8.90 12.69 10.05
CA LYS A 129 9.05 13.97 9.35
C LYS A 129 10.45 14.11 8.76
N GLU A 130 11.49 13.82 9.55
CA GLU A 130 12.90 13.84 9.13
C GLU A 130 13.16 12.85 7.99
N HIS A 131 12.71 11.59 8.14
CA HIS A 131 12.84 10.57 7.10
C HIS A 131 12.13 10.97 5.79
N ARG A 132 10.95 11.61 5.87
CA ARG A 132 10.25 12.13 4.70
C ARG A 132 11.03 13.25 4.02
N MET A 133 11.61 14.17 4.80
CA MET A 133 12.43 15.26 4.27
C MET A 133 13.69 14.75 3.57
N MET A 134 14.40 13.78 4.17
CA MET A 134 15.56 13.14 3.55
C MET A 134 15.20 12.44 2.23
N LYS A 135 14.08 11.71 2.17
CA LYS A 135 13.61 11.06 0.93
C LYS A 135 13.24 12.07 -0.16
N ARG A 136 12.61 13.19 0.20
CA ARG A 136 12.29 14.29 -0.74
C ARG A 136 13.56 14.97 -1.25
N GLY A 137 14.53 15.23 -0.37
CA GLY A 137 15.84 15.80 -0.73
C GLY A 137 16.61 14.90 -1.70
N LYS A 138 16.70 13.60 -1.42
CA LYS A 138 17.31 12.61 -2.33
C LYS A 138 16.61 12.57 -3.69
N ARG A 139 15.28 12.56 -3.70
CA ARG A 139 14.49 12.56 -4.95
C ARG A 139 14.77 13.80 -5.81
N ARG A 140 14.90 14.99 -5.18
CA ARG A 140 15.28 16.24 -5.84
C ARG A 140 16.69 16.19 -6.44
N MET A 141 17.63 15.55 -5.75
CA MET A 141 19.01 15.39 -6.24
C MET A 141 19.12 14.39 -7.41
N THR A 142 18.37 13.29 -7.39
CA THR A 142 18.28 12.36 -8.54
C THR A 142 17.69 13.03 -9.77
N PHE A 143 16.69 13.89 -9.61
CA PHE A 143 16.09 14.66 -10.70
C PHE A 143 17.06 15.68 -11.32
N LYS A 144 18.00 16.22 -10.51
CA LYS A 144 19.05 17.13 -10.98
C LYS A 144 20.20 16.43 -11.73
N LYS A 145 20.43 15.13 -11.47
CA LYS A 145 21.51 14.34 -12.11
C LYS A 145 21.12 13.66 -13.42
N HIS A 146 19.82 13.44 -13.67
CA HIS A 146 19.29 13.04 -14.97
C HIS A 146 18.39 14.16 -15.47
N PRO A 147 18.94 15.21 -16.12
CA PRO A 147 18.10 16.18 -16.79
C PRO A 147 17.19 15.42 -17.75
N MET A 148 15.88 15.70 -17.70
CA MET A 148 14.98 15.19 -18.73
C MET A 148 15.57 15.59 -20.09
N GLY A 149 15.58 14.64 -21.04
CA GLY A 149 16.03 14.90 -22.40
C GLY A 149 15.31 16.11 -23.00
N PRO A 150 15.87 16.72 -24.06
CA PRO A 150 15.36 17.95 -24.63
C PRO A 150 13.88 17.78 -25.02
N GLY A 151 12.97 18.39 -24.25
CA GLY A 151 11.51 18.30 -24.43
C GLY A 151 10.68 17.97 -23.19
N GLY A 152 11.29 17.64 -22.04
CA GLY A 152 10.52 17.40 -20.81
C GLY A 152 10.18 18.69 -20.05
N GLU A 153 8.93 19.15 -20.10
CA GLU A 153 8.45 20.23 -19.24
C GLU A 153 8.65 19.89 -17.75
N PRO A 154 9.10 20.84 -16.91
CA PRO A 154 9.25 20.60 -15.48
C PRO A 154 7.89 20.18 -14.87
N PRO A 155 7.86 19.25 -13.91
CA PRO A 155 6.62 18.91 -13.23
C PRO A 155 6.02 20.17 -12.61
N PRO A 156 4.70 20.42 -12.74
CA PRO A 156 4.08 21.61 -12.18
C PRO A 156 4.33 21.68 -10.68
N GLU A 157 4.74 22.86 -10.20
CA GLU A 157 4.88 23.10 -8.77
C GLU A 157 3.55 22.79 -8.09
N ARG A 158 3.58 21.88 -7.12
CA ARG A 158 2.38 21.59 -6.33
C ARG A 158 2.01 22.88 -5.61
N PRO A 159 0.78 23.42 -5.80
CA PRO A 159 0.35 24.60 -5.08
C PRO A 159 0.54 24.38 -3.58
N GLY A 160 1.09 25.41 -2.92
CA GLY A 160 1.27 25.41 -1.48
C GLY A 160 -0.03 24.99 -0.81
N ARG A 161 0.02 23.90 -0.03
CA ARG A 161 -1.16 23.47 0.72
C ARG A 161 -1.41 24.54 1.80
N PRO A 162 -2.64 25.08 1.93
CA PRO A 162 -2.99 25.95 3.05
C PRO A 162 -2.81 25.24 4.39
#